data_AF-A0A4S3J4H4-F1
#
_entry.id   AF-A0A4S3J4H4-F1
#
_cell.length_a   1.000
_cell.length_b   1.000
_cell.length_c   1.000
_cell.angle_alpha   90.00
_cell.angle_beta   90.00
_cell.angle_gamma   90.00
#
_symmetry.space_group_name_H-M   'P 1'
#
loop_
_entity.id
_entity.type
_entity.pdbx_description
1 polymer ?
#
loop_
_entity_poly.entity_id
_entity_poly.type
_entity_poly.pdbx_seq_one_letter_code
_entity_poly.pdbx_strand_id
1 'polypeptide(L)'
;MGFAAAETTISDADIHLLCSGVFSRIFGESKRVVDRLESQLAALRSLEAAIDAVRGDPDVSSQNLAKLDTVKWLYRLSNCSGPVVAFCFSQPQLADVLSKGVFSPQDLAESIITIPAASPKITSSCEGSWVRLREQIVTQEATSVLRGLIYSNVISAPTEQKDFIISILRVATQTANFDIGRQSIRKLLATVGDVDDEESGTVNIFTLAGVPKAQRQAVAVYLFNLQRLQALVNEPEDINALVKCGFISAEGITGCGGNAVPSMVENGVPQERAQKIYNHALYVASRSERLWTRAIAARGTGSNMDVSLAAAAPLGSELSNGIEINLSAMFNMDSMGCEECASITGPAAFFVDLLHKLGGIPNDKDRKTLLDKLFERRADLGNLELSCANTKALVPYVDLVNEVLESVVWHLAVEGKPFIPPFDADDQETSESCLMQPRSTNVQVYS
;
A
#
# COMPACT_ATOMS: atom_id res chain seq x y z
N MET A 1 -22.72 -8.53 -11.55
CA MET A 1 -24.16 -8.18 -11.55
C MET A 1 -24.44 -7.46 -12.85
N GLY A 2 -25.31 -8.04 -13.69
CA GLY A 2 -25.64 -7.49 -15.01
C GLY A 2 -26.40 -6.18 -14.86
N PHE A 3 -25.88 -5.12 -15.47
CA PHE A 3 -26.55 -3.82 -15.55
C PHE A 3 -27.61 -3.89 -16.64
N ALA A 4 -28.89 -3.81 -16.25
CA ALA A 4 -29.95 -3.42 -17.18
C ALA A 4 -29.70 -1.97 -17.57
N ALA A 5 -29.33 -1.73 -18.82
CA ALA A 5 -29.23 -0.41 -19.40
C ALA A 5 -30.63 0.21 -19.42
N ALA A 6 -30.90 1.15 -18.52
CA ALA A 6 -32.01 2.06 -18.71
C ALA A 6 -31.64 2.94 -19.91
N GLU A 7 -32.28 2.72 -21.05
CA GLU A 7 -32.20 3.58 -22.24
C GLU A 7 -32.70 4.97 -21.85
N THR A 8 -31.76 5.81 -21.42
CA THR A 8 -31.98 7.22 -21.14
C THR A 8 -32.06 7.91 -22.49
N THR A 9 -33.28 8.28 -22.88
CA THR A 9 -33.52 9.10 -24.06
C THR A 9 -32.80 10.44 -23.88
N ILE A 10 -31.88 10.75 -24.77
CA ILE A 10 -31.09 11.99 -24.71
C ILE A 10 -32.03 13.17 -24.98
N SER A 11 -31.97 14.22 -24.15
CA SER A 11 -32.77 15.42 -24.36
C SER A 11 -32.23 16.25 -25.53
N ASP A 12 -33.09 16.99 -26.24
CA ASP A 12 -32.65 17.82 -27.39
C ASP A 12 -31.60 18.88 -26.97
N ALA A 13 -31.61 19.31 -25.70
CA ALA A 13 -30.60 20.20 -25.12
C ALA A 13 -29.22 19.51 -24.98
N ASP A 14 -29.20 18.23 -24.59
CA ASP A 14 -27.97 17.45 -24.47
C ASP A 14 -27.38 17.12 -25.85
N ILE A 15 -28.23 16.87 -26.85
CA ILE A 15 -27.80 16.68 -28.25
C ILE A 15 -27.11 17.95 -28.75
N HIS A 16 -27.71 19.13 -28.55
CA HIS A 16 -27.09 20.39 -28.95
C HIS A 16 -25.76 20.64 -28.22
N LEU A 17 -25.66 20.29 -26.94
CA LEU A 17 -24.44 20.45 -26.14
C LEU A 17 -23.31 19.53 -26.61
N LEU A 18 -23.61 18.28 -26.95
CA LEU A 18 -22.65 17.31 -27.49
C LEU A 18 -22.18 17.71 -28.89
N CYS A 19 -23.08 18.14 -29.76
CA CYS A 19 -22.75 18.54 -31.12
C CYS A 19 -21.94 19.84 -31.18
N SER A 20 -22.41 20.89 -30.50
CA SER A 20 -21.72 22.19 -30.48
C SER A 20 -20.45 22.19 -29.62
N GLY A 21 -20.39 21.39 -28.55
CA GLY A 21 -19.32 21.42 -27.56
C GLY A 21 -18.25 20.33 -27.72
N VAL A 22 -18.64 19.12 -28.15
CA VAL A 22 -17.76 17.94 -28.17
C VAL A 22 -17.34 17.60 -29.59
N PHE A 23 -18.29 17.37 -30.50
CA PHE A 23 -17.97 16.93 -31.86
C PHE A 23 -17.28 18.00 -32.70
N SER A 24 -17.67 19.27 -32.56
CA SER A 24 -17.01 20.39 -33.22
C SER A 24 -15.53 20.53 -32.83
N ARG A 25 -15.17 20.21 -31.57
CA ARG A 25 -13.80 20.31 -31.04
C ARG A 25 -12.94 19.10 -31.36
N ILE A 26 -13.54 17.91 -31.41
CA ILE A 26 -12.82 16.65 -31.69
C ILE A 26 -12.56 16.47 -33.19
N PHE A 27 -13.49 16.90 -34.04
CA PHE A 27 -13.48 16.66 -35.48
C PHE A 27 -13.38 17.95 -36.31
N GLY A 28 -12.75 19.00 -35.79
CA GLY A 28 -12.68 20.34 -36.42
C GLY A 28 -12.31 20.38 -37.92
N GLU A 29 -11.65 19.34 -38.44
CA GLU A 29 -11.27 19.18 -39.85
C GLU A 29 -12.26 18.33 -40.70
N SER A 30 -13.13 17.54 -40.08
CA SER A 30 -14.03 16.56 -40.74
C SER A 30 -15.51 16.91 -40.54
N LYS A 31 -15.95 18.07 -41.06
CA LYS A 31 -17.35 18.53 -40.97
C LYS A 31 -18.39 17.48 -41.40
N ARG A 32 -18.07 16.67 -42.43
CA ARG A 32 -18.95 15.60 -42.94
C ARG A 32 -19.32 14.54 -41.89
N VAL A 33 -18.39 14.22 -40.99
CA VAL A 33 -18.63 13.22 -39.92
C VAL A 33 -19.51 13.82 -38.83
N VAL A 34 -19.31 15.10 -38.52
CA VAL A 34 -20.11 15.84 -37.54
C VAL A 34 -21.56 15.98 -38.02
N ASP A 35 -21.78 16.41 -39.27
CA ASP A 35 -23.12 16.55 -39.86
C ASP A 35 -23.88 15.21 -39.89
N ARG A 36 -23.16 14.11 -40.14
CA ARG A 36 -23.74 12.76 -40.14
C ARG A 36 -24.08 12.28 -38.72
N LEU A 37 -23.19 12.48 -37.75
CA LEU A 37 -23.46 12.18 -36.34
C LEU A 37 -24.64 12.98 -35.82
N GLU A 38 -24.75 14.26 -36.17
CA GLU A 38 -25.89 15.11 -35.84
C GLU A 38 -27.20 14.54 -36.41
N SER A 39 -27.21 14.12 -37.68
CA SER A 39 -28.38 13.50 -38.30
C SER A 39 -28.80 12.18 -37.65
N GLN A 40 -27.83 11.34 -37.26
CA GLN A 40 -28.08 10.05 -36.62
C GLN A 40 -28.48 10.19 -35.15
N LEU A 41 -27.91 11.16 -34.43
CA LEU A 41 -28.31 11.51 -33.07
C LEU A 41 -29.75 12.05 -33.02
N ALA A 42 -30.13 12.89 -33.98
CA ALA A 42 -31.50 13.39 -34.12
C ALA A 42 -32.51 12.27 -34.43
N ALA A 43 -32.10 11.25 -35.19
CA ALA A 43 -32.96 10.12 -35.56
C ALA A 43 -33.08 9.04 -34.48
N LEU A 44 -31.97 8.66 -33.83
CA LEU A 44 -31.91 7.51 -32.93
C LEU A 44 -32.05 7.87 -31.45
N ARG A 45 -31.85 9.15 -31.09
CA ARG A 45 -31.88 9.66 -29.70
C ARG A 45 -31.01 8.88 -28.69
N SER A 46 -30.02 8.15 -29.21
CA SER A 46 -29.04 7.37 -28.46
C SER A 46 -27.67 7.59 -29.09
N LEU A 47 -26.71 8.02 -28.27
CA LEU A 47 -25.34 8.29 -28.71
C LEU A 47 -24.62 6.99 -29.12
N GLU A 48 -24.90 5.88 -28.44
CA GLU A 48 -24.27 4.60 -28.78
C GLU A 48 -24.73 4.09 -30.13
N ALA A 49 -26.04 4.13 -30.39
CA ALA A 49 -26.62 3.71 -31.66
C ALA A 49 -26.17 4.61 -32.81
N ALA A 50 -26.03 5.92 -32.56
CA ALA A 50 -25.52 6.86 -33.55
C ALA A 50 -24.03 6.61 -33.89
N ILE A 51 -23.19 6.31 -32.89
CA ILE A 51 -21.78 5.95 -33.12
C ILE A 51 -21.67 4.62 -33.87
N ASP A 52 -22.48 3.62 -33.51
CA ASP A 52 -22.47 2.31 -34.18
C ASP A 52 -22.98 2.39 -35.63
N ALA A 53 -23.94 3.28 -35.92
CA ALA A 53 -24.39 3.56 -37.28
C ALA A 53 -23.29 4.22 -38.14
N VAL A 54 -22.53 5.16 -37.56
CA VAL A 54 -21.42 5.84 -38.24
C VAL A 54 -20.21 4.92 -38.43
N ARG A 55 -20.03 3.91 -37.57
CA ARG A 55 -19.00 2.87 -37.73
C ARG A 55 -19.24 1.99 -38.97
N GLY A 56 -20.49 1.85 -39.42
CA GLY A 56 -20.84 1.08 -40.62
C GLY A 56 -20.49 1.76 -41.94
N ASP A 57 -20.15 3.06 -41.91
CA ASP A 57 -19.85 3.84 -43.11
C ASP A 57 -18.36 3.69 -43.53
N PRO A 58 -18.06 3.39 -44.81
CA PRO A 58 -16.70 3.16 -45.30
C PRO A 58 -15.85 4.45 -45.41
N ASP A 59 -16.47 5.63 -45.28
CA ASP A 59 -15.82 6.94 -45.47
C ASP A 59 -15.16 7.50 -44.19
N VAL A 60 -15.24 6.78 -43.05
CA VAL A 60 -14.67 7.23 -41.77
C VAL A 60 -13.24 6.70 -41.62
N SER A 61 -12.26 7.60 -41.44
CA SER A 61 -10.87 7.20 -41.20
C SER A 61 -10.73 6.38 -39.90
N SER A 62 -9.79 5.45 -39.85
CA SER A 62 -9.52 4.62 -38.67
C SER A 62 -9.20 5.45 -37.41
N GLN A 63 -8.56 6.62 -37.59
CA GLN A 63 -8.29 7.57 -36.52
C GLN A 63 -9.57 8.22 -35.98
N ASN A 64 -10.54 8.54 -36.85
CA ASN A 64 -11.82 9.10 -36.43
C ASN A 64 -12.70 8.05 -35.73
N LEU A 65 -12.63 6.78 -36.15
CA LEU A 65 -13.28 5.68 -35.44
C LEU A 65 -12.71 5.50 -34.02
N ALA A 66 -11.39 5.55 -33.85
CA ALA A 66 -10.77 5.48 -32.52
C ALA A 66 -11.21 6.64 -31.62
N LYS A 67 -11.32 7.87 -32.15
CA LYS A 67 -11.87 9.02 -31.42
C LYS A 67 -13.32 8.78 -30.99
N LEU A 68 -14.18 8.26 -31.87
CA LEU A 68 -15.56 7.96 -31.52
C LEU A 68 -15.65 6.89 -30.44
N ASP A 69 -14.79 5.87 -30.48
CA ASP A 69 -14.73 4.82 -29.47
C ASP A 69 -14.32 5.36 -28.10
N THR A 70 -13.37 6.30 -28.04
CA THR A 70 -13.01 6.97 -26.77
C THR A 70 -14.14 7.84 -26.21
N VAL A 71 -14.90 8.52 -27.07
CA VAL A 71 -16.07 9.30 -26.63
C VAL A 71 -17.17 8.37 -26.13
N LYS A 72 -17.41 7.25 -26.82
CA LYS A 72 -18.35 6.20 -26.39
C LYS A 72 -17.94 5.63 -25.02
N TRP A 73 -16.66 5.38 -24.83
CA TRP A 73 -16.11 4.93 -23.55
C TRP A 73 -16.40 5.94 -22.43
N LEU A 74 -16.08 7.22 -22.63
CA LEU A 74 -16.32 8.26 -21.61
C LEU A 74 -17.82 8.42 -21.30
N TYR A 75 -18.67 8.37 -22.33
CA TYR A 75 -20.11 8.47 -22.18
C TYR A 75 -20.69 7.33 -21.34
N ARG A 76 -20.23 6.09 -21.55
CA ARG A 76 -20.59 4.93 -20.73
C ARG A 76 -20.19 5.10 -19.27
N LEU A 77 -18.98 5.60 -19.02
CA LEU A 77 -18.51 5.86 -17.65
C LEU A 77 -19.28 6.99 -16.96
N SER A 78 -19.80 7.95 -17.74
CA SER A 78 -20.62 9.05 -17.23
C SER A 78 -22.09 8.68 -16.94
N ASN A 79 -22.46 7.40 -17.09
CA ASN A 79 -23.86 6.92 -17.03
C ASN A 79 -24.77 7.67 -18.01
N CYS A 80 -24.30 7.83 -19.25
CA CYS A 80 -25.03 8.51 -20.33
C CYS A 80 -25.31 10.00 -20.08
N SER A 81 -24.45 10.69 -19.32
CA SER A 81 -24.62 12.13 -19.04
C SER A 81 -23.90 12.98 -20.09
N GLY A 82 -24.65 13.48 -21.07
CA GLY A 82 -24.16 14.45 -22.07
C GLY A 82 -23.49 15.71 -21.48
N PRO A 83 -24.05 16.33 -20.42
CA PRO A 83 -23.48 17.52 -19.79
C PRO A 83 -22.09 17.31 -19.20
N VAL A 84 -21.84 16.15 -18.58
CA VAL A 84 -20.53 15.85 -17.96
C VAL A 84 -19.48 15.63 -19.05
N VAL A 85 -19.83 14.95 -20.13
CA VAL A 85 -18.92 14.76 -21.28
C VAL A 85 -18.57 16.10 -21.92
N ALA A 86 -19.56 16.96 -22.17
CA ALA A 86 -19.33 18.31 -22.70
C ALA A 86 -18.49 19.16 -21.74
N PHE A 87 -18.71 19.03 -20.42
CA PHE A 87 -17.90 19.70 -19.41
C PHE A 87 -16.42 19.28 -19.49
N CYS A 88 -16.12 17.98 -19.59
CA CYS A 88 -14.75 17.50 -19.74
C CYS A 88 -14.07 18.15 -20.95
N PHE A 89 -14.66 18.04 -22.15
CA PHE A 89 -14.11 18.61 -23.38
C PHE A 89 -14.11 20.15 -23.42
N SER A 90 -14.82 20.80 -22.48
CA SER A 90 -14.77 22.26 -22.33
C SER A 90 -13.49 22.77 -21.67
N GLN A 91 -12.79 21.93 -20.90
CA GLN A 91 -11.66 22.34 -20.06
C GLN A 91 -10.36 22.56 -20.85
N PRO A 92 -9.52 23.53 -20.44
CA PRO A 92 -8.24 23.82 -21.10
C PRO A 92 -7.22 22.68 -20.97
N GLN A 93 -7.33 21.87 -19.93
CA GLN A 93 -6.43 20.73 -19.67
C GLN A 93 -6.51 19.65 -20.76
N LEU A 94 -7.63 19.56 -21.48
CA LEU A 94 -7.83 18.61 -22.59
C LEU A 94 -7.42 19.19 -23.96
N ALA A 95 -7.11 20.49 -24.05
CA ALA A 95 -6.77 21.14 -25.32
C ALA A 95 -5.49 20.57 -25.96
N ASP A 96 -4.48 20.24 -25.14
CA ASP A 96 -3.23 19.63 -25.62
C ASP A 96 -3.48 18.22 -26.20
N VAL A 97 -4.33 17.41 -25.55
CA VAL A 97 -4.69 16.07 -26.05
C VAL A 97 -5.51 16.14 -27.34
N LEU A 98 -6.46 17.08 -27.43
CA LEU A 98 -7.27 17.29 -28.63
C LEU A 98 -6.42 17.73 -29.83
N SER A 99 -5.32 18.46 -29.61
CA SER A 99 -4.39 18.89 -30.66
C SER A 99 -3.50 17.77 -31.22
N LYS A 100 -3.28 16.68 -30.48
CA LYS A 100 -2.40 15.56 -30.88
C LYS A 100 -3.00 14.64 -31.95
N GLY A 101 -4.25 14.88 -32.38
CA GLY A 101 -4.86 14.23 -33.54
C GLY A 101 -5.30 12.77 -33.33
N VAL A 102 -4.65 12.00 -32.44
CA VAL A 102 -5.07 10.67 -31.97
C VAL A 102 -4.94 10.64 -30.45
N PHE A 103 -6.02 10.29 -29.75
CA PHE A 103 -6.01 10.15 -28.30
C PHE A 103 -6.61 8.81 -27.89
N SER A 104 -5.98 8.18 -26.90
CA SER A 104 -6.43 6.92 -26.31
C SER A 104 -7.28 7.19 -25.05
N PRO A 105 -8.04 6.19 -24.52
CA PRO A 105 -8.73 6.33 -23.24
C PRO A 105 -7.77 6.71 -22.09
N GLN A 106 -6.51 6.27 -22.16
CA GLN A 106 -5.46 6.54 -21.17
C GLN A 106 -5.09 8.03 -21.13
N ASP A 107 -4.86 8.65 -22.29
CA ASP A 107 -4.50 10.08 -22.38
C ASP A 107 -5.63 11.00 -21.90
N LEU A 108 -6.87 10.56 -22.14
CA LEU A 108 -8.06 11.26 -21.69
C LEU A 108 -8.28 11.09 -20.17
N ALA A 109 -8.06 9.90 -19.62
CA ALA A 109 -8.09 9.65 -18.17
C ALA A 109 -7.06 10.52 -17.42
N GLU A 110 -5.85 10.63 -17.97
CA GLU A 110 -4.78 11.50 -17.43
C GLU A 110 -5.18 12.95 -17.35
N SER A 111 -5.82 13.46 -18.39
CA SER A 111 -6.19 14.86 -18.46
C SER A 111 -7.40 15.17 -17.58
N ILE A 112 -8.39 14.28 -17.54
CA ILE A 112 -9.62 14.47 -16.77
C ILE A 112 -9.36 14.46 -15.27
N ILE A 113 -8.46 13.61 -14.77
CA ILE A 113 -8.23 13.55 -13.31
C ILE A 113 -7.55 14.83 -12.79
N THR A 114 -6.81 15.55 -13.63
CA THR A 114 -6.21 16.85 -13.25
C THR A 114 -7.22 17.96 -13.03
N ILE A 115 -8.48 17.75 -13.41
CA ILE A 115 -9.59 18.63 -13.05
C ILE A 115 -9.92 18.36 -11.57
N PRO A 116 -9.88 19.35 -10.66
CA PRO A 116 -10.22 19.14 -9.26
C PRO A 116 -11.66 18.63 -9.08
N ALA A 117 -11.90 17.78 -8.08
CA ALA A 117 -13.23 17.26 -7.79
C ALA A 117 -14.26 18.38 -7.50
N ALA A 118 -13.87 19.42 -6.76
CA ALA A 118 -14.71 20.55 -6.34
C ALA A 118 -14.81 21.68 -7.40
N SER A 119 -14.80 21.36 -8.69
CA SER A 119 -14.82 22.40 -9.72
C SER A 119 -16.16 23.15 -9.76
N PRO A 120 -16.19 24.50 -9.66
CA PRO A 120 -17.41 25.30 -9.49
C PRO A 120 -18.27 25.44 -10.76
N LYS A 121 -17.85 24.80 -11.86
CA LYS A 121 -18.48 24.90 -13.17
C LYS A 121 -19.45 23.75 -13.47
N ILE A 122 -19.55 22.78 -12.58
CA ILE A 122 -20.51 21.68 -12.67
C ILE A 122 -21.80 22.11 -11.99
N THR A 123 -22.94 21.92 -12.66
CA THR A 123 -24.25 22.19 -12.06
C THR A 123 -24.51 21.22 -10.90
N SER A 124 -25.20 21.66 -9.85
CA SER A 124 -25.49 20.83 -8.66
C SER A 124 -26.20 19.50 -8.97
N SER A 125 -26.92 19.42 -10.09
CA SER A 125 -27.56 18.18 -10.58
C SER A 125 -26.57 17.15 -11.13
N CYS A 126 -25.39 17.58 -11.59
CA CYS A 126 -24.40 16.75 -12.29
C CYS A 126 -23.19 16.38 -11.43
N GLU A 127 -23.08 16.93 -10.22
CA GLU A 127 -21.98 16.69 -9.28
C GLU A 127 -21.84 15.20 -8.92
N GLY A 128 -22.96 14.52 -8.65
CA GLY A 128 -22.95 13.08 -8.34
C GLY A 128 -22.48 12.21 -9.52
N SER A 129 -22.83 12.58 -10.75
CA SER A 129 -22.35 11.88 -11.96
C SER A 129 -20.87 12.14 -12.22
N TRP A 130 -20.38 13.33 -11.89
CA TRP A 130 -18.96 13.68 -12.00
C TRP A 130 -18.08 12.91 -11.01
N VAL A 131 -18.46 12.88 -9.72
CA VAL A 131 -17.72 12.13 -8.70
C VAL A 131 -17.66 10.64 -9.07
N ARG A 132 -18.79 10.06 -9.48
CA ARG A 132 -18.83 8.67 -9.97
C ARG A 132 -17.97 8.43 -11.18
N LEU A 133 -17.97 9.34 -12.16
CA LEU A 133 -17.10 9.22 -13.33
C LEU A 133 -15.62 9.18 -12.91
N ARG A 134 -15.20 10.01 -11.96
CA ARG A 134 -13.83 9.98 -11.43
C ARG A 134 -13.51 8.64 -10.78
N GLU A 135 -14.40 8.12 -9.93
CA GLU A 135 -14.24 6.79 -9.32
C GLU A 135 -14.13 5.67 -10.37
N GLN A 136 -14.98 5.71 -11.40
CA GLN A 136 -14.95 4.72 -12.48
C GLN A 136 -13.66 4.80 -13.32
N ILE A 137 -13.15 6.00 -13.59
CA ILE A 137 -11.86 6.17 -14.27
C ILE A 137 -10.71 5.62 -13.41
N VAL A 138 -10.70 5.89 -12.11
CA VAL A 138 -9.68 5.35 -11.18
C VAL A 138 -9.71 3.82 -11.15
N THR A 139 -10.89 3.20 -11.19
CA THR A 139 -11.01 1.72 -11.15
C THR A 139 -10.68 1.01 -12.46
N GLN A 140 -10.80 1.68 -13.61
CA GLN A 140 -10.50 1.11 -14.93
C GLN A 140 -9.07 1.41 -15.38
N GLU A 141 -8.57 2.62 -15.12
CA GLU A 141 -7.32 3.16 -15.68
C GLU A 141 -6.44 3.80 -14.58
N ALA A 142 -6.21 3.06 -13.48
CA ALA A 142 -5.48 3.56 -12.31
C ALA A 142 -4.05 4.05 -12.65
N THR A 143 -3.34 3.33 -13.53
CA THR A 143 -1.96 3.66 -13.91
C THR A 143 -1.87 5.01 -14.62
N SER A 144 -2.79 5.26 -15.57
CA SER A 144 -2.89 6.50 -16.33
C SER A 144 -3.28 7.65 -15.40
N VAL A 145 -4.25 7.45 -14.51
CA VAL A 145 -4.63 8.46 -13.50
C VAL A 145 -3.44 8.90 -12.64
N LEU A 146 -2.66 7.96 -12.12
CA LEU A 146 -1.49 8.29 -11.30
C LEU A 146 -0.41 9.01 -12.12
N ARG A 147 -0.22 8.64 -13.39
CA ARG A 147 0.67 9.35 -14.32
C ARG A 147 0.26 10.81 -14.48
N GLY A 148 -1.03 11.08 -14.67
CA GLY A 148 -1.59 12.42 -14.80
C GLY A 148 -1.41 13.28 -13.55
N LEU A 149 -1.61 12.69 -12.36
CA LEU A 149 -1.45 13.37 -11.07
C LEU A 149 0.01 13.66 -10.72
N ILE A 150 0.94 12.78 -11.11
CA ILE A 150 2.38 13.04 -10.99
C ILE A 150 2.76 14.16 -11.96
N TYR A 151 2.29 14.11 -13.22
CA TYR A 151 2.58 15.14 -14.21
C TYR A 151 2.16 16.53 -13.73
N SER A 152 0.93 16.66 -13.22
CA SER A 152 0.38 17.91 -12.68
C SER A 152 0.95 18.36 -11.32
N ASN A 153 1.93 17.64 -10.75
CA ASN A 153 2.50 17.88 -9.42
C ASN A 153 1.47 17.82 -8.27
N VAL A 154 0.32 17.19 -8.49
CA VAL A 154 -0.63 16.93 -7.40
C VAL A 154 -0.04 15.91 -6.45
N ILE A 155 0.66 14.88 -6.96
CA ILE A 155 1.45 13.94 -6.15
C ILE A 155 2.92 14.37 -6.20
N SER A 156 3.51 14.63 -5.04
CA SER A 156 4.92 15.03 -4.92
C SER A 156 5.84 13.84 -5.18
N ALA A 157 6.50 13.85 -6.35
CA ALA A 157 7.58 12.92 -6.66
C ALA A 157 8.94 13.63 -6.52
N PRO A 158 10.04 12.90 -6.21
CA PRO A 158 11.38 13.48 -6.20
C PRO A 158 11.70 14.12 -7.56
N THR A 159 12.10 15.39 -7.57
CA THR A 159 12.20 16.22 -8.78
C THR A 159 13.12 15.63 -9.84
N GLU A 160 14.23 15.00 -9.42
CA GLU A 160 15.21 14.35 -10.30
C GLU A 160 14.70 13.05 -10.94
N GLN A 161 13.72 12.39 -10.29
CA GLN A 161 13.24 11.07 -10.67
C GLN A 161 11.86 11.10 -11.34
N LYS A 162 11.20 12.26 -11.32
CA LYS A 162 9.83 12.45 -11.81
C LYS A 162 9.68 12.04 -13.27
N ASP A 163 10.58 12.48 -14.14
CA ASP A 163 10.52 12.19 -15.57
C ASP A 163 10.72 10.71 -15.86
N PHE A 164 11.61 10.06 -15.11
CA PHE A 164 11.85 8.62 -15.18
C PHE A 164 10.65 7.79 -14.68
N ILE A 165 9.97 8.24 -13.63
CA ILE A 165 8.75 7.57 -13.14
C ILE A 165 7.65 7.65 -14.19
N ILE A 166 7.46 8.83 -14.81
CA ILE A 166 6.46 9.03 -15.86
C ILE A 166 6.78 8.17 -17.09
N SER A 167 8.05 8.09 -17.50
CA SER A 167 8.47 7.27 -18.64
C SER A 167 8.26 5.78 -18.37
N ILE A 168 8.58 5.28 -17.17
CA ILE A 168 8.31 3.88 -16.77
C ILE A 168 6.82 3.58 -16.83
N LEU A 169 5.97 4.43 -16.24
CA LEU A 169 4.52 4.20 -16.23
C LEU A 169 3.94 4.23 -17.65
N ARG A 170 4.43 5.11 -18.53
CA ARG A 170 4.05 5.12 -19.95
C ARG A 170 4.46 3.86 -20.68
N VAL A 171 5.70 3.42 -20.49
CA VAL A 171 6.18 2.17 -21.10
C VAL A 171 5.35 1.00 -20.61
N ALA A 172 5.07 0.91 -19.31
CA ALA A 172 4.30 -0.18 -18.71
C ALA A 172 2.86 -0.27 -19.25
N THR A 173 2.19 0.88 -19.50
CA THR A 173 0.85 0.85 -20.12
C THR A 173 0.91 0.46 -21.59
N GLN A 174 1.92 0.91 -22.35
CA GLN A 174 2.03 0.66 -23.78
C GLN A 174 2.47 -0.78 -24.12
N THR A 175 3.38 -1.37 -23.35
CA THR A 175 3.95 -2.69 -23.67
C THR A 175 3.21 -3.84 -23.00
N ALA A 176 2.73 -3.66 -21.77
CA ALA A 176 2.20 -4.73 -20.94
C ALA A 176 0.72 -4.54 -20.54
N ASN A 177 0.08 -3.44 -20.97
CA ASN A 177 -1.26 -3.04 -20.51
C ASN A 177 -1.38 -3.11 -18.97
N PHE A 178 -0.36 -2.62 -18.29
CA PHE A 178 -0.19 -2.78 -16.85
C PHE A 178 -1.17 -1.91 -16.06
N ASP A 179 -1.92 -2.54 -15.16
CA ASP A 179 -2.79 -1.88 -14.18
C ASP A 179 -2.20 -2.03 -12.77
N ILE A 180 -1.75 -0.91 -12.20
CA ILE A 180 -1.16 -0.84 -10.85
C ILE A 180 -2.12 -1.29 -9.74
N GLY A 181 -3.43 -1.14 -9.94
CA GLY A 181 -4.44 -1.53 -8.97
C GLY A 181 -4.66 -3.05 -8.91
N ARG A 182 -4.33 -3.78 -9.99
CA ARG A 182 -4.60 -5.22 -10.11
C ARG A 182 -3.34 -6.07 -10.17
N GLN A 183 -2.25 -5.51 -10.68
CA GLN A 183 -1.01 -6.24 -10.91
C GLN A 183 0.11 -5.68 -10.04
N SER A 184 0.97 -6.54 -9.53
CA SER A 184 2.10 -6.13 -8.70
C SER A 184 3.21 -5.50 -9.55
N ILE A 185 3.65 -4.29 -9.22
CA ILE A 185 4.82 -3.66 -9.84
C ILE A 185 6.06 -4.53 -9.61
N ARG A 186 6.14 -5.19 -8.45
CA ARG A 186 7.25 -6.09 -8.15
C ARG A 186 7.42 -7.18 -9.19
N LYS A 187 6.36 -7.79 -9.73
CA LYS A 187 6.50 -8.80 -10.80
C LYS A 187 6.99 -8.18 -12.10
N LEU A 188 6.47 -7.00 -12.46
CA LEU A 188 6.90 -6.26 -13.65
C LEU A 188 8.38 -5.83 -13.57
N LEU A 189 8.86 -5.50 -12.36
CA LEU A 189 10.26 -5.17 -12.10
C LEU A 189 11.13 -6.41 -11.78
N ALA A 190 10.56 -7.54 -11.38
CA ALA A 190 11.29 -8.78 -11.04
C ALA A 190 11.48 -9.71 -12.25
N THR A 191 10.63 -9.63 -13.27
CA THR A 191 10.97 -10.11 -14.62
C THR A 191 12.20 -9.38 -15.20
N VAL A 192 12.74 -8.41 -14.45
CA VAL A 192 13.81 -7.47 -14.82
C VAL A 192 14.96 -7.52 -13.76
N GLY A 193 15.01 -8.56 -12.91
CA GLY A 193 15.99 -8.69 -11.82
C GLY A 193 17.25 -9.53 -12.16
N ASP A 194 18.41 -8.87 -12.05
CA ASP A 194 19.75 -9.36 -11.63
C ASP A 194 20.47 -10.46 -12.41
N VAL A 195 20.12 -10.68 -13.67
CA VAL A 195 21.10 -11.28 -14.60
C VAL A 195 21.38 -10.27 -15.71
N ASP A 196 22.61 -9.76 -15.75
CA ASP A 196 23.19 -9.13 -16.94
C ASP A 196 23.35 -10.21 -18.05
N ASP A 197 22.32 -11.01 -18.31
CA ASP A 197 22.27 -11.94 -19.43
C ASP A 197 21.80 -11.15 -20.64
N GLU A 198 22.77 -10.64 -21.41
CA GLU A 198 22.57 -10.18 -22.79
C GLU A 198 21.95 -11.27 -23.70
N GLU A 199 21.81 -12.52 -23.21
CA GLU A 199 21.33 -13.67 -23.95
C GLU A 199 19.80 -13.90 -23.89
N SER A 200 19.06 -13.26 -22.98
CA SER A 200 17.60 -13.30 -23.01
C SER A 200 17.08 -11.98 -23.53
N GLY A 201 16.55 -11.95 -24.76
CA GLY A 201 16.00 -10.77 -25.46
C GLY A 201 14.81 -10.07 -24.80
N THR A 202 14.68 -10.13 -23.48
CA THR A 202 13.67 -9.46 -22.67
C THR A 202 14.11 -8.03 -22.42
N VAL A 203 13.51 -7.09 -23.14
CA VAL A 203 13.84 -5.66 -23.03
C VAL A 203 13.48 -5.17 -21.62
N ASN A 204 14.49 -4.81 -20.84
CA ASN A 204 14.33 -4.26 -19.50
C ASN A 204 13.52 -2.95 -19.53
N ILE A 205 12.44 -2.86 -18.75
CA ILE A 205 11.60 -1.65 -18.72
C ILE A 205 12.41 -0.42 -18.27
N PHE A 206 13.39 -0.61 -17.40
CA PHE A 206 14.33 0.45 -17.00
C PHE A 206 15.24 0.94 -18.13
N THR A 207 15.64 0.07 -19.07
CA THR A 207 16.47 0.49 -20.21
C THR A 207 15.60 1.15 -21.27
N LEU A 208 14.38 0.67 -21.50
CA LEU A 208 13.42 1.32 -22.40
C LEU A 208 13.00 2.71 -21.89
N ALA A 209 12.91 2.89 -20.57
CA ALA A 209 12.58 4.16 -19.93
C ALA A 209 13.80 5.10 -19.73
N GLY A 210 15.02 4.65 -20.05
CA GLY A 210 16.25 5.46 -19.98
C GLY A 210 16.79 5.70 -18.56
N VAL A 211 16.48 4.84 -17.58
CA VAL A 211 16.82 5.08 -16.16
C VAL A 211 18.27 4.66 -15.82
N PRO A 212 19.10 5.57 -15.28
CA PRO A 212 20.47 5.25 -14.85
C PRO A 212 20.51 4.15 -13.78
N LYS A 213 21.49 3.23 -13.86
CA LYS A 213 21.64 2.10 -12.90
C LYS A 213 21.61 2.58 -11.43
N ALA A 214 22.24 3.71 -11.12
CA ALA A 214 22.30 4.27 -9.75
C ALA A 214 20.94 4.71 -9.17
N GLN A 215 19.97 5.09 -10.01
CA GLN A 215 18.67 5.60 -9.56
C GLN A 215 17.55 4.56 -9.59
N ARG A 216 17.80 3.37 -10.19
CA ARG A 216 16.78 2.31 -10.33
C ARG A 216 16.18 1.88 -9.00
N GLN A 217 17.01 1.74 -7.97
CA GLN A 217 16.54 1.31 -6.65
C GLN A 217 15.64 2.37 -6.00
N ALA A 218 16.02 3.65 -6.06
CA ALA A 218 15.23 4.74 -5.50
C ALA A 218 13.86 4.87 -6.21
N VAL A 219 13.86 4.77 -7.54
CA VAL A 219 12.63 4.79 -8.36
C VAL A 219 11.74 3.58 -8.05
N ALA A 220 12.32 2.38 -7.92
CA ALA A 220 11.58 1.17 -7.56
C ALA A 220 10.94 1.28 -6.18
N VAL A 221 11.68 1.78 -5.17
CA VAL A 221 11.14 2.01 -3.83
C VAL A 221 9.99 3.01 -3.87
N TYR A 222 10.12 4.12 -4.60
CA TYR A 222 9.03 5.09 -4.75
C TYR A 222 7.79 4.46 -5.40
N LEU A 223 7.96 3.69 -6.49
CA LEU A 223 6.86 3.00 -7.15
C LEU A 223 6.17 1.96 -6.25
N PHE A 224 6.93 1.21 -5.45
CA PHE A 224 6.37 0.29 -4.46
C PHE A 224 5.57 1.02 -3.39
N ASN A 225 6.07 2.15 -2.90
CA ASN A 225 5.35 2.97 -1.92
C ASN A 225 4.07 3.55 -2.53
N LEU A 226 4.14 4.03 -3.77
CA LEU A 226 2.98 4.55 -4.50
C LEU A 226 1.91 3.48 -4.70
N GLN A 227 2.27 2.25 -5.07
CA GLN A 227 1.32 1.14 -5.18
C GLN A 227 0.65 0.83 -3.82
N ARG A 228 1.41 0.86 -2.73
CA ARG A 228 0.87 0.59 -1.38
C ARG A 228 -0.08 1.68 -0.92
N LEU A 229 0.26 2.95 -1.15
CA LEU A 229 -0.59 4.10 -0.79
C LEU A 229 -1.82 4.20 -1.67
N GLN A 230 -1.71 3.90 -2.97
CA GLN A 230 -2.86 3.89 -3.88
C GLN A 230 -3.91 2.86 -3.47
N ALA A 231 -3.50 1.70 -2.94
CA ALA A 231 -4.43 0.69 -2.44
C ALA A 231 -5.19 1.13 -1.18
N LEU A 232 -4.71 2.15 -0.45
CA LEU A 232 -5.31 2.61 0.80
C LEU A 232 -6.35 3.71 0.63
N VAL A 233 -6.33 4.38 -0.51
CA VAL A 233 -7.03 5.64 -0.73
C VAL A 233 -8.06 5.46 -1.85
N ASN A 234 -9.28 5.94 -1.61
CA ASN A 234 -10.33 5.94 -2.63
C ASN A 234 -10.12 7.07 -3.66
N GLU A 235 -9.72 8.26 -3.19
CA GLU A 235 -9.47 9.44 -4.00
C GLU A 235 -7.98 9.71 -4.17
N PRO A 236 -7.42 9.61 -5.39
CA PRO A 236 -5.96 9.59 -5.58
C PRO A 236 -5.26 10.91 -5.24
N GLU A 237 -6.00 12.00 -5.00
CA GLU A 237 -5.48 13.29 -4.53
C GLU A 237 -4.93 13.22 -3.10
N ASP A 238 -5.50 12.37 -2.23
CA ASP A 238 -5.07 12.27 -0.83
C ASP A 238 -3.74 11.53 -0.66
N ILE A 239 -3.26 10.84 -1.71
CA ILE A 239 -1.97 10.16 -1.71
C ILE A 239 -0.83 11.16 -1.42
N ASN A 240 -0.93 12.38 -1.93
CA ASN A 240 0.10 13.40 -1.69
C ASN A 240 0.20 13.79 -0.21
N ALA A 241 -0.93 13.87 0.49
CA ALA A 241 -0.94 14.17 1.92
C ALA A 241 -0.26 13.04 2.71
N LEU A 242 -0.50 11.78 2.33
CA LEU A 242 0.16 10.62 2.95
C LEU A 242 1.67 10.62 2.72
N VAL A 243 2.12 10.95 1.50
CA VAL A 243 3.54 11.07 1.16
C VAL A 243 4.20 12.20 1.96
N LYS A 244 3.54 13.35 2.11
CA LYS A 244 4.04 14.48 2.92
C LYS A 244 4.16 14.13 4.41
N CYS A 245 3.25 13.30 4.93
CA CYS A 245 3.34 12.77 6.29
C CYS A 245 4.49 11.76 6.46
N GLY A 246 5.12 11.30 5.38
CA GLY A 246 6.17 10.29 5.41
C GLY A 246 5.64 8.85 5.56
N PHE A 247 4.36 8.61 5.30
CA PHE A 247 3.81 7.26 5.39
C PHE A 247 4.23 6.40 4.19
N ILE A 248 4.71 5.20 4.47
CA ILE A 248 5.23 4.25 3.47
C ILE A 248 4.26 3.08 3.26
N SER A 249 3.43 2.76 4.27
CA SER A 249 2.59 1.57 4.30
C SER A 249 1.38 1.71 5.21
N ALA A 250 0.42 0.78 5.05
CA ALA A 250 -0.71 0.62 5.98
C ALA A 250 -0.23 0.47 7.43
N GLU A 251 0.81 -0.34 7.62
CA GLU A 251 1.40 -0.62 8.93
C GLU A 251 2.08 0.61 9.56
N GLY A 252 2.73 1.44 8.74
CA GLY A 252 3.29 2.72 9.20
C GLY A 252 2.21 3.68 9.69
N ILE A 253 1.03 3.69 9.04
CA ILE A 253 -0.11 4.49 9.47
C ILE A 253 -0.69 3.96 10.78
N THR A 254 -0.85 2.64 10.92
CA THR A 254 -1.38 2.02 12.15
C THR A 254 -0.42 2.15 13.32
N GLY A 255 0.90 2.11 13.08
CA GLY A 255 1.94 2.28 14.10
C GLY A 255 1.95 3.68 14.72
N CYS A 256 1.56 4.72 13.98
CA CYS A 256 1.37 6.07 14.53
C CYS A 256 0.11 6.22 15.40
N GLY A 257 -0.81 5.25 15.35
CA GLY A 257 -2.03 5.22 16.17
C GLY A 257 -2.87 6.49 16.03
N GLY A 258 -3.32 7.04 17.17
CA GLY A 258 -4.22 8.20 17.23
C GLY A 258 -3.65 9.49 16.61
N ASN A 259 -2.32 9.59 16.45
CA ASN A 259 -1.67 10.77 15.86
C ASN A 259 -1.69 10.77 14.33
N ALA A 260 -2.04 9.64 13.69
CA ALA A 260 -2.10 9.54 12.24
C ALA A 260 -3.19 10.44 11.64
N VAL A 261 -4.39 10.44 12.23
CA VAL A 261 -5.52 11.23 11.72
C VAL A 261 -5.26 12.75 11.80
N PRO A 262 -4.81 13.32 12.93
CA PRO A 262 -4.42 14.74 12.99
C PRO A 262 -3.35 15.09 11.94
N SER A 263 -2.31 14.27 11.79
CA SER A 263 -1.22 14.51 10.83
C SER A 263 -1.74 14.56 9.38
N MET A 264 -2.70 13.70 9.03
CA MET A 264 -3.33 13.71 7.70
C MET A 264 -4.20 14.95 7.48
N VAL A 265 -4.91 15.40 8.52
CA VAL A 265 -5.77 16.59 8.46
C VAL A 265 -4.95 17.86 8.29
N GLU A 266 -3.82 17.98 8.98
CA GLU A 266 -2.86 19.09 8.82
C GLU A 266 -2.33 19.19 7.38
N ASN A 267 -2.21 18.05 6.68
CA ASN A 267 -1.74 17.98 5.30
C ASN A 267 -2.85 18.13 4.24
N GLY A 268 -4.07 18.49 4.64
CA GLY A 268 -5.15 18.88 3.73
C GLY A 268 -6.22 17.82 3.46
N VAL A 269 -6.22 16.70 4.19
CA VAL A 269 -7.28 15.69 4.08
C VAL A 269 -8.44 16.02 5.04
N PRO A 270 -9.70 16.12 4.58
CA PRO A 270 -10.87 16.25 5.44
C PRO A 270 -10.94 15.14 6.48
N GLN A 271 -11.39 15.49 7.69
CA GLN A 271 -11.40 14.58 8.83
C GLN A 271 -12.14 13.25 8.54
N GLU A 272 -13.26 13.29 7.84
CA GLU A 272 -14.02 12.08 7.47
C GLU A 272 -13.23 11.16 6.53
N ARG A 273 -12.52 11.73 5.54
CA ARG A 273 -11.69 10.96 4.60
C ARG A 273 -10.46 10.38 5.32
N ALA A 274 -9.82 11.17 6.18
CA ALA A 274 -8.69 10.71 6.99
C ALA A 274 -9.07 9.53 7.92
N GLN A 275 -10.26 9.58 8.55
CA GLN A 275 -10.77 8.45 9.34
C GLN A 275 -11.03 7.20 8.49
N LYS A 276 -11.61 7.35 7.29
CA LYS A 276 -11.81 6.22 6.37
C LYS A 276 -10.48 5.57 5.96
N ILE A 277 -9.48 6.38 5.63
CA ILE A 277 -8.13 5.90 5.29
C ILE A 277 -7.51 5.16 6.47
N TYR A 278 -7.59 5.72 7.69
CA TYR A 278 -7.07 5.07 8.89
C TYR A 278 -7.75 3.72 9.18
N ASN A 279 -9.08 3.67 9.10
CA ASN A 279 -9.84 2.43 9.28
C ASN A 279 -9.52 1.38 8.20
N HIS A 280 -9.31 1.82 6.96
CA HIS A 280 -8.91 0.94 5.87
C HIS A 280 -7.47 0.43 6.07
N ALA A 281 -6.56 1.28 6.54
CA ALA A 281 -5.20 0.87 6.91
C ALA A 281 -5.21 -0.18 8.03
N LEU A 282 -6.02 0.00 9.08
CA LEU A 282 -6.23 -0.99 10.14
C LEU A 282 -6.76 -2.32 9.59
N TYR A 283 -7.73 -2.28 8.67
CA TYR A 283 -8.27 -3.47 8.02
C TYR A 283 -7.19 -4.20 7.18
N VAL A 284 -6.41 -3.46 6.40
CA VAL A 284 -5.34 -4.03 5.57
C VAL A 284 -4.22 -4.60 6.44
N ALA A 285 -3.79 -3.89 7.49
CA ALA A 285 -2.75 -4.33 8.41
C ALA A 285 -3.14 -5.61 9.14
N SER A 286 -4.34 -5.65 9.73
CA SER A 286 -4.86 -6.86 10.40
C SER A 286 -5.06 -8.02 9.43
N ARG A 287 -5.42 -7.76 8.17
CA ARG A 287 -5.51 -8.79 7.13
C ARG A 287 -4.13 -9.31 6.73
N SER A 288 -3.13 -8.45 6.57
CA SER A 288 -1.77 -8.88 6.25
C SER A 288 -1.15 -9.70 7.38
N GLU A 289 -1.37 -9.29 8.63
CA GLU A 289 -0.95 -10.04 9.81
C GLU A 289 -1.58 -11.43 9.82
N ARG A 290 -2.91 -11.53 9.68
CA ARG A 290 -3.61 -12.82 9.62
C ARG A 290 -3.12 -13.71 8.48
N LEU A 291 -2.84 -13.12 7.31
CA LEU A 291 -2.31 -13.86 6.17
C LEU A 291 -0.91 -14.41 6.47
N TRP A 292 -0.04 -13.59 7.06
CA TRP A 292 1.29 -14.01 7.48
C TRP A 292 1.24 -15.11 8.53
N THR A 293 0.45 -14.93 9.60
CA THR A 293 0.27 -15.94 10.64
C THR A 293 -0.25 -17.25 10.06
N ARG A 294 -1.23 -17.20 9.14
CA ARG A 294 -1.75 -18.40 8.47
C ARG A 294 -0.71 -19.05 7.55
N ALA A 295 0.09 -18.26 6.85
CA ALA A 295 1.14 -18.76 5.97
C ALA A 295 2.30 -19.39 6.74
N ILE A 296 2.59 -18.90 7.94
CA ILE A 296 3.57 -19.50 8.86
C ILE A 296 3.00 -20.80 9.43
N ALA A 297 1.76 -20.78 9.93
CA ALA A 297 1.09 -21.97 10.47
C ALA A 297 0.97 -23.10 9.43
N ALA A 298 0.64 -22.77 8.17
CA ALA A 298 0.56 -23.73 7.08
C ALA A 298 1.91 -24.33 6.67
N ARG A 299 3.03 -23.68 7.01
CA ARG A 299 4.38 -24.20 6.78
C ARG A 299 4.88 -25.16 7.87
N GLY A 300 4.02 -25.52 8.82
CA GLY A 300 4.29 -26.63 9.76
C GLY A 300 4.98 -26.24 11.06
N THR A 301 5.11 -24.96 11.39
CA THR A 301 5.76 -24.51 12.65
C THR A 301 4.81 -24.45 13.84
N GLY A 302 3.58 -24.97 13.70
CA GLY A 302 2.52 -24.92 14.72
C GLY A 302 2.25 -26.24 15.45
N SER A 303 2.80 -27.36 14.96
CA SER A 303 2.76 -28.66 15.64
C SER A 303 3.75 -29.62 14.98
N ASN A 304 4.49 -30.40 15.78
CA ASN A 304 5.43 -31.43 15.31
C ASN A 304 4.78 -32.63 14.58
N MET A 305 3.53 -32.51 14.10
CA MET A 305 2.86 -33.53 13.27
C MET A 305 2.92 -33.26 11.76
N ASP A 306 3.48 -32.14 11.30
CA ASP A 306 3.62 -31.87 9.86
C ASP A 306 5.04 -31.46 9.42
N VAL A 307 6.05 -31.57 10.28
CA VAL A 307 7.46 -31.39 9.88
C VAL A 307 7.89 -32.45 8.85
N SER A 308 7.25 -33.63 8.86
CA SER A 308 7.47 -34.64 7.83
C SER A 308 6.78 -34.34 6.49
N LEU A 309 5.90 -33.33 6.44
CA LEU A 309 5.22 -32.90 5.21
C LEU A 309 5.84 -31.62 4.62
N ALA A 310 6.44 -30.76 5.46
CA ALA A 310 7.25 -29.63 4.99
C ALA A 310 8.61 -30.07 4.39
N ALA A 311 9.09 -31.27 4.75
CA ALA A 311 10.22 -31.93 4.09
C ALA A 311 9.85 -32.56 2.73
N ALA A 312 8.56 -32.61 2.38
CA ALA A 312 8.15 -32.91 1.01
C ALA A 312 8.34 -31.64 0.17
N ALA A 313 9.45 -31.63 -0.55
CA ALA A 313 9.83 -30.61 -1.52
C ALA A 313 8.64 -30.07 -2.34
N PRO A 314 8.66 -28.79 -2.76
CA PRO A 314 7.81 -28.38 -3.87
C PRO A 314 8.15 -29.30 -5.04
N LEU A 315 7.18 -30.10 -5.50
CA LEU A 315 7.32 -30.83 -6.76
C LEU A 315 7.59 -29.81 -7.86
N GLY A 316 8.86 -29.66 -8.24
CA GLY A 316 9.31 -28.85 -9.36
C GLY A 316 10.22 -27.67 -9.00
N SER A 317 11.40 -27.94 -8.47
CA SER A 317 12.61 -27.21 -8.89
C SER A 317 13.86 -28.02 -8.56
N GLU A 318 14.26 -28.89 -9.48
CA GLU A 318 15.69 -29.16 -9.63
C GLU A 318 16.33 -27.84 -10.06
N LEU A 319 17.11 -27.18 -9.19
CA LEU A 319 18.26 -26.34 -9.54
C LEU A 319 18.86 -25.63 -8.31
N SER A 320 20.18 -25.82 -8.18
CA SER A 320 21.17 -25.08 -7.39
C SER A 320 21.50 -25.58 -5.97
N ASN A 321 22.74 -26.09 -5.82
CA ASN A 321 23.49 -26.21 -4.55
C ASN A 321 23.86 -24.83 -3.98
N GLY A 322 22.92 -23.88 -3.99
CA GLY A 322 22.98 -22.69 -3.15
C GLY A 322 22.20 -23.00 -1.88
N ILE A 323 22.60 -22.43 -0.74
CA ILE A 323 21.76 -22.44 0.46
C ILE A 323 20.40 -21.87 0.03
N GLU A 324 19.36 -22.69 -0.05
CA GLU A 324 18.00 -22.18 -0.21
C GLU A 324 17.76 -21.25 0.98
N ILE A 325 17.71 -19.95 0.71
CA ILE A 325 17.38 -18.93 1.70
C ILE A 325 15.89 -19.11 2.02
N ASN A 326 15.59 -20.10 2.85
CA ASN A 326 14.29 -20.36 3.43
C ASN A 326 14.23 -19.73 4.83
N LEU A 327 13.02 -19.56 5.38
CA LEU A 327 12.87 -18.96 6.72
C LEU A 327 13.68 -19.73 7.78
N SER A 328 13.79 -21.05 7.65
CA SER A 328 14.56 -21.88 8.56
C SER A 328 16.05 -21.50 8.56
N ALA A 329 16.65 -21.25 7.40
CA ALA A 329 18.03 -20.81 7.25
C ALA A 329 18.22 -19.33 7.63
N MET A 330 17.24 -18.47 7.37
CA MET A 330 17.30 -17.04 7.74
C MET A 330 17.15 -16.80 9.24
N PHE A 331 16.31 -17.59 9.91
CA PHE A 331 15.93 -17.41 11.31
C PHE A 331 16.42 -18.53 12.23
N ASN A 332 17.24 -19.45 11.72
CA ASN A 332 17.78 -20.61 12.44
C ASN A 332 16.70 -21.37 13.25
N MET A 333 15.59 -21.72 12.59
CA MET A 333 14.40 -22.28 13.26
C MET A 333 14.62 -23.72 13.80
N ASP A 334 15.74 -24.36 13.45
CA ASP A 334 16.08 -25.72 13.84
C ASP A 334 16.54 -25.84 15.30
N SER A 335 16.84 -24.71 15.97
CA SER A 335 17.28 -24.67 17.37
C SER A 335 16.18 -24.22 18.35
N MET A 336 14.90 -24.31 17.97
CA MET A 336 13.81 -23.96 18.88
C MET A 336 13.68 -25.01 19.98
N GLY A 337 13.72 -24.55 21.24
CA GLY A 337 13.49 -25.39 22.42
C GLY A 337 12.04 -25.86 22.55
N CYS A 338 11.53 -25.97 23.77
CA CYS A 338 10.15 -26.41 24.03
C CYS A 338 9.10 -25.59 23.25
N GLU A 339 8.12 -26.26 22.62
CA GLU A 339 7.05 -25.64 21.81
C GLU A 339 6.30 -24.53 22.56
N GLU A 340 6.04 -24.72 23.86
CA GLU A 340 5.32 -23.74 24.69
C GLU A 340 6.14 -22.47 24.92
N CYS A 341 7.46 -22.61 25.05
CA CYS A 341 8.37 -21.48 25.29
C CYS A 341 8.70 -20.73 24.00
N ALA A 342 8.71 -21.43 22.85
CA ALA A 342 8.87 -20.85 21.52
C ALA A 342 7.56 -20.34 20.89
N SER A 343 6.44 -20.44 21.62
CA SER A 343 5.13 -20.03 21.11
C SER A 343 4.99 -18.51 21.02
N ILE A 344 4.38 -18.03 19.93
CA ILE A 344 4.01 -16.61 19.72
C ILE A 344 3.03 -16.13 20.80
N THR A 345 2.20 -17.02 21.34
CA THR A 345 1.29 -16.73 22.44
C THR A 345 1.84 -17.18 23.78
N GLY A 346 3.14 -17.47 23.86
CA GLY A 346 3.83 -17.89 25.07
C GLY A 346 4.12 -16.75 26.04
N PRO A 347 4.53 -17.08 27.28
CA PRO A 347 4.84 -16.09 28.31
C PRO A 347 6.05 -15.22 27.96
N ALA A 348 7.09 -15.78 27.34
CA ALA A 348 8.26 -15.01 26.87
C ALA A 348 7.87 -14.01 25.78
N ALA A 349 7.04 -14.41 24.81
CA ALA A 349 6.53 -13.52 23.77
C ALA A 349 5.67 -12.38 24.36
N PHE A 350 4.82 -12.69 25.35
CA PHE A 350 4.05 -11.68 26.07
C PHE A 350 4.95 -10.69 26.81
N PHE A 351 6.01 -11.16 27.48
CA PHE A 351 6.97 -10.30 28.17
C PHE A 351 7.66 -9.33 27.21
N VAL A 352 8.17 -9.81 26.07
CA VAL A 352 8.82 -8.97 25.06
C VAL A 352 7.83 -7.97 24.43
N ASP A 353 6.60 -8.38 24.12
CA ASP A 353 5.56 -7.48 23.60
C ASP A 353 5.22 -6.37 24.62
N LEU A 354 5.18 -6.70 25.91
CA LEU A 354 4.97 -5.71 26.96
C LEU A 354 6.11 -4.68 27.03
N LEU A 355 7.38 -5.13 27.00
CA LEU A 355 8.53 -4.23 26.99
C LEU A 355 8.53 -3.35 25.74
N HIS A 356 8.20 -3.91 24.58
CA HIS A 356 8.07 -3.18 23.32
C HIS A 356 7.01 -2.08 23.41
N LYS A 357 5.82 -2.39 23.95
CA LYS A 357 4.75 -1.41 24.18
C LYS A 357 5.18 -0.30 25.14
N LEU A 358 5.90 -0.63 26.21
CA LEU A 358 6.43 0.37 27.16
C LEU A 358 7.48 1.29 26.52
N GLY A 359 8.25 0.80 25.55
CA GLY A 359 9.18 1.61 24.78
C GLY A 359 8.49 2.60 23.85
N GLY A 360 7.26 2.30 23.40
CA GLY A 360 6.45 3.20 22.58
C GLY A 360 5.74 4.32 23.34
N ILE A 361 5.72 4.28 24.68
CA ILE A 361 5.00 5.26 25.49
C ILE A 361 5.98 6.34 25.98
N PRO A 362 5.89 7.58 25.47
CA PRO A 362 6.73 8.67 25.92
C PRO A 362 6.33 9.12 27.33
N ASN A 363 7.34 9.42 28.16
CA ASN A 363 7.15 10.09 29.45
C ASN A 363 7.39 11.59 29.28
N ASP A 364 6.34 12.38 29.51
CA ASP A 364 6.23 13.81 29.18
C ASP A 364 7.28 14.70 29.87
N LYS A 365 7.89 14.22 30.97
CA LYS A 365 8.82 15.04 31.79
C LYS A 365 10.29 14.98 31.34
N ASP A 366 10.74 13.87 30.76
CA ASP A 366 12.18 13.57 30.62
C ASP A 366 12.64 13.19 29.19
N ARG A 367 11.77 13.25 28.17
CA ARG A 367 12.02 12.66 26.82
C ARG A 367 12.44 11.18 26.85
N LYS A 368 12.19 10.50 27.97
CA LYS A 368 12.44 9.08 28.20
C LYS A 368 11.16 8.30 27.96
N THR A 369 11.28 7.02 27.65
CA THR A 369 10.15 6.11 27.54
C THR A 369 9.77 5.55 28.91
N LEU A 370 8.58 4.96 29.04
CA LEU A 370 8.25 4.21 30.27
C LEU A 370 9.17 3.00 30.48
N LEU A 371 9.64 2.40 29.40
CA LEU A 371 10.64 1.32 29.45
C LEU A 371 11.95 1.79 30.10
N ASP A 372 12.44 2.99 29.73
CA ASP A 372 13.65 3.55 30.35
C ASP A 372 13.49 3.74 31.86
N LYS A 373 12.31 4.17 32.31
CA LYS A 373 11.99 4.29 33.75
C LYS A 373 11.88 2.94 34.45
N LEU A 374 11.44 1.91 33.74
CA LEU A 374 11.45 0.54 34.25
C LEU A 374 12.89 0.05 34.43
N PHE A 375 13.75 0.23 33.42
CA PHE A 375 15.16 -0.17 33.49
C PHE A 375 16.00 0.67 34.47
N GLU A 376 15.61 1.93 34.75
CA GLU A 376 16.19 2.70 35.87
C GLU A 376 15.96 2.01 37.23
N ARG A 377 14.87 1.26 37.40
CA ARG A 377 14.54 0.55 38.65
C ARG A 377 14.96 -0.91 38.64
N ARG A 378 14.81 -1.56 37.50
CA ARG A 378 14.92 -3.00 37.27
C ARG A 378 15.65 -3.25 35.94
N ALA A 379 16.95 -2.97 35.93
CA ALA A 379 17.80 -3.19 34.76
C ALA A 379 17.97 -4.70 34.45
N ASP A 380 17.82 -5.55 35.46
CA ASP A 380 17.81 -7.01 35.38
C ASP A 380 16.83 -7.53 34.32
N LEU A 381 15.64 -6.92 34.22
CA LEU A 381 14.61 -7.32 33.24
C LEU A 381 15.05 -7.21 31.79
N GLY A 382 16.00 -6.33 31.47
CA GLY A 382 16.49 -6.16 30.10
C GLY A 382 17.46 -7.26 29.68
N ASN A 383 18.08 -7.94 30.64
CA ASN A 383 19.12 -8.95 30.43
C ASN A 383 18.67 -10.36 30.86
N LEU A 384 17.41 -10.53 31.25
CA LEU A 384 16.85 -11.83 31.63
C LEU A 384 16.84 -12.78 30.43
N GLU A 385 17.37 -13.98 30.60
CA GLU A 385 17.36 -14.99 29.55
C GLU A 385 15.94 -15.53 29.33
N LEU A 386 15.49 -15.56 28.08
CA LEU A 386 14.17 -16.11 27.72
C LEU A 386 14.25 -17.65 27.58
N SER A 387 14.69 -18.32 28.64
CA SER A 387 14.89 -19.77 28.68
C SER A 387 13.63 -20.53 29.12
N CYS A 388 13.62 -21.84 28.86
CA CYS A 388 12.53 -22.72 29.33
C CYS A 388 12.54 -22.83 30.86
N ALA A 389 13.71 -22.89 31.47
CA ALA A 389 13.87 -22.91 32.92
C ALA A 389 13.27 -21.66 33.58
N ASN A 390 13.62 -20.45 33.10
CA ASN A 390 13.08 -19.18 33.60
C ASN A 390 11.56 -19.05 33.44
N THR A 391 10.99 -19.76 32.45
CA THR A 391 9.55 -19.73 32.17
C THR A 391 8.75 -20.67 33.06
N LYS A 392 9.29 -21.84 33.40
CA LYS A 392 8.53 -22.95 34.02
C LYS A 392 8.90 -23.21 35.48
N ALA A 393 10.10 -22.84 35.92
CA ALA A 393 10.54 -23.06 37.29
C ALA A 393 9.69 -22.24 38.25
N LEU A 394 9.10 -22.90 39.26
CA LEU A 394 8.35 -22.21 40.31
C LEU A 394 9.33 -21.69 41.37
N VAL A 395 9.28 -20.38 41.62
CA VAL A 395 10.09 -19.72 42.65
C VAL A 395 9.15 -18.99 43.63
N PRO A 396 9.38 -19.09 44.95
CA PRO A 396 8.63 -18.30 45.91
C PRO A 396 8.82 -16.80 45.66
N TYR A 397 7.72 -16.05 45.56
CA TYR A 397 7.77 -14.61 45.30
C TYR A 397 8.59 -13.84 46.35
N VAL A 398 8.51 -14.25 47.62
CA VAL A 398 9.25 -13.61 48.71
C VAL A 398 10.77 -13.72 48.54
N ASP A 399 11.25 -14.83 47.98
CA ASP A 399 12.67 -15.05 47.75
C ASP A 399 13.19 -14.10 46.67
N LEU A 400 12.47 -13.97 45.56
CA LEU A 400 12.80 -12.99 44.51
C LEU A 400 12.85 -11.55 45.04
N VAL A 401 11.95 -11.17 45.94
CA VAL A 401 11.96 -9.83 46.54
C VAL A 401 13.18 -9.64 47.42
N ASN A 402 13.51 -10.61 48.27
CA ASN A 402 14.67 -10.53 49.15
C ASN A 402 15.99 -10.52 48.35
N GLU A 403 16.13 -11.37 47.33
CA GLU A 403 17.31 -11.40 46.45
C GLU A 403 17.54 -10.05 45.76
N VAL A 404 16.46 -9.42 45.24
CA VAL A 404 16.55 -8.09 44.62
C VAL A 404 16.92 -7.02 45.66
N LEU A 405 16.30 -7.02 46.84
CA LEU A 405 16.59 -6.05 47.89
C LEU A 405 18.02 -6.19 48.43
N GLU A 406 18.49 -7.42 48.66
CA GLU A 406 19.86 -7.72 49.07
C GLU A 406 20.86 -7.20 48.05
N SER A 407 20.64 -7.45 46.75
CA SER A 407 21.50 -6.91 45.69
C SER A 407 21.55 -5.39 45.71
N VAL A 408 20.39 -4.73 45.86
CA VAL A 408 20.33 -3.27 45.90
C VAL A 408 21.08 -2.71 47.12
N VAL A 409 20.85 -3.26 48.32
CA VAL A 409 21.53 -2.80 49.55
C VAL A 409 23.04 -3.03 49.45
N TRP A 410 23.47 -4.18 48.94
CA TRP A 410 24.87 -4.50 48.74
C TRP A 410 25.58 -3.50 47.83
N HIS A 411 25.07 -3.27 46.61
CA HIS A 411 25.71 -2.36 45.65
C HIS A 411 25.60 -0.89 46.08
N LEU A 412 24.55 -0.51 46.82
CA LEU A 412 24.49 0.80 47.46
C LEU A 412 25.58 0.99 48.51
N ALA A 413 25.88 -0.04 49.31
CA ALA A 413 26.91 0.03 50.34
C ALA A 413 28.34 0.04 49.75
N VAL A 414 28.57 -0.74 48.69
CA VAL A 414 29.91 -0.91 48.09
C VAL A 414 30.22 0.13 47.00
N GLU A 415 29.29 0.34 46.06
CA GLU A 415 29.52 1.12 44.83
C GLU A 415 28.80 2.48 44.84
N GLY A 416 27.94 2.72 45.84
CA GLY A 416 27.15 3.95 45.96
C GLY A 416 26.04 4.09 44.91
N LYS A 417 25.71 3.01 44.18
CA LYS A 417 24.63 2.97 43.19
C LYS A 417 23.86 1.64 43.27
N PRO A 418 22.53 1.66 43.10
CA PRO A 418 21.76 0.42 43.07
C PRO A 418 22.04 -0.33 41.77
N PHE A 419 22.42 -1.60 41.88
CA PHE A 419 22.58 -2.51 40.74
C PHE A 419 21.96 -3.87 41.08
N ILE A 420 21.27 -4.45 40.10
CA ILE A 420 20.62 -5.75 40.20
C ILE A 420 21.16 -6.59 39.02
N PRO A 421 22.01 -7.60 39.27
CA PRO A 421 22.46 -8.49 38.23
C PRO A 421 21.30 -9.39 37.77
N PRO A 422 21.26 -9.79 36.48
CA PRO A 422 20.34 -10.81 36.02
C PRO A 422 20.72 -12.16 36.62
N PHE A 423 19.72 -12.88 37.14
CA PHE A 423 19.89 -14.26 37.62
C PHE A 423 18.97 -15.17 36.82
N ASP A 424 19.56 -16.17 36.16
CA ASP A 424 18.86 -17.10 35.28
C ASP A 424 18.81 -18.51 35.88
N ALA A 425 17.67 -19.17 35.74
CA ALA A 425 17.47 -20.57 36.08
C ALA A 425 18.21 -21.47 35.09
N ASP A 426 18.86 -22.52 35.62
CA ASP A 426 19.54 -23.53 34.79
C ASP A 426 18.56 -24.64 34.38
N ASP A 427 18.79 -25.29 33.25
CA ASP A 427 17.92 -26.32 32.67
C ASP A 427 17.83 -27.59 33.53
N GLN A 428 18.79 -27.79 34.46
CA GLN A 428 18.80 -28.93 35.38
C GLN A 428 17.96 -28.69 36.64
N GLU A 429 17.41 -27.50 36.82
CA GLU A 429 16.74 -27.10 38.06
C GLU A 429 15.28 -27.49 38.06
N THR A 430 14.84 -28.07 39.18
CA THR A 430 13.46 -28.46 39.37
C THR A 430 12.74 -27.46 40.28
N SER A 431 11.44 -27.31 40.07
CA SER A 431 10.61 -26.48 40.95
C SER A 431 10.73 -26.88 42.42
N GLU A 432 10.99 -28.15 42.72
CA GLU A 432 11.18 -28.62 44.11
C GLU A 432 12.45 -28.06 44.76
N SER A 433 13.56 -27.93 44.01
CA SER A 433 14.77 -27.33 44.57
C SER A 433 14.61 -25.83 44.84
N CYS A 434 13.93 -25.10 43.94
CA CYS A 434 13.68 -23.67 44.09
C CYS A 434 12.73 -23.32 45.24
N LEU A 435 11.88 -24.26 45.68
CA LEU A 435 10.97 -24.05 46.81
C LEU A 435 11.63 -24.29 48.18
N MET A 436 12.76 -25.02 48.21
CA MET A 436 13.41 -25.42 49.46
C MET A 436 14.30 -24.31 50.01
N GLN A 437 15.01 -23.57 49.15
CA GLN A 437 15.93 -22.50 49.54
C GLN A 437 16.02 -21.40 48.47
N PRO A 438 16.20 -20.13 48.88
CA PRO A 438 16.49 -19.04 47.95
C PRO A 438 17.88 -19.24 47.32
N ARG A 439 18.03 -18.87 46.05
CA ARG A 439 19.18 -19.29 45.23
C ARG A 439 20.28 -18.23 45.22
N SER A 440 19.89 -16.96 45.18
CA SER A 440 20.81 -15.83 44.96
C SER A 440 20.87 -14.91 46.18
N THR A 441 21.11 -15.49 47.36
CA THR A 441 21.24 -14.71 48.60
C THR A 441 22.66 -14.19 48.81
N ASN A 442 22.78 -12.94 49.26
CA ASN A 442 24.04 -12.34 49.66
C ASN A 442 24.11 -12.24 51.19
N VAL A 443 24.72 -13.26 51.81
CA VAL A 443 24.85 -13.35 53.27
C VAL A 443 25.67 -12.19 53.86
N GLN A 444 26.51 -11.53 53.07
CA GLN A 444 27.34 -10.40 53.53
C GLN A 444 26.52 -9.13 53.82
N VAL A 445 25.27 -9.07 53.36
CA VAL A 445 24.35 -7.97 53.71
C VAL A 445 23.88 -8.07 55.17
N TYR A 446 23.94 -9.26 55.77
CA TYR A 446 23.45 -9.54 57.11
C TYR A 446 24.56 -9.56 58.19
N SER A 447 25.82 -9.46 57.79
CA SER A 447 26.99 -9.35 58.67
C SER A 447 27.38 -7.91 58.90
#